data_AF-A0A8I1Y9M9-F1
#
_entry.id   AF-A0A8I1Y9M9-F1
#
_cell.length_a   1.000
_cell.length_b   1.000
_cell.length_c   1.000
_cell.angle_alpha   90.00
_cell.angle_beta   90.00
_cell.angle_gamma   90.00
#
_symmetry.space_group_name_H-M   'P 1'
#
loop_
_entity.id
_entity.type
_entity.pdbx_description
1 polymer ?
#
loop_
_entity_poly.entity_id
_entity_poly.type
_entity_poly.pdbx_seq_one_letter_code
_entity_poly.pdbx_strand_id
1 'polypeptide(L)'
;MPPLQDVTTRILKINKWHALAAVLVIYIPIGLYLDTLPPTDPTIMYGPFEYYGGYAWRYQPSVSRAIADTAEAPHQSRLELTEDGRPLGPAHCADIEIGDIGHGRFSYRKDDWVFLYFSTSDNSNPNTNGRIYRAVEPAAVDPFQSIRIPPRKPWIFWLLEKIYFHS
;
A
#
# COMPACT_ATOMS: atom_id res chain seq x y z
N MET A 1 11.06 53.08 -46.65
CA MET A 1 11.20 52.32 -45.40
C MET A 1 9.86 51.64 -45.12
N PRO A 2 9.75 50.30 -45.14
CA PRO A 2 8.50 49.63 -44.79
C PRO A 2 8.27 49.69 -43.26
N PRO A 3 7.02 49.66 -42.79
CA PRO A 3 6.71 49.91 -41.38
C PRO A 3 7.07 48.70 -40.49
N LEU A 4 7.68 49.00 -39.32
CA LEU A 4 8.16 48.08 -38.28
C LEU A 4 7.06 47.25 -37.56
N GLN A 5 5.83 47.21 -38.07
CA GLN A 5 4.70 46.56 -37.41
C GLN A 5 4.50 45.09 -37.82
N ASP A 6 5.25 44.58 -38.80
CA ASP A 6 5.01 43.26 -39.40
C ASP A 6 5.80 42.10 -38.73
N VAL A 7 6.74 42.41 -37.82
CA VAL A 7 7.63 41.39 -37.24
C VAL A 7 7.10 40.83 -35.92
N THR A 8 6.31 41.59 -35.15
CA THR A 8 5.90 41.21 -33.78
C THR A 8 4.63 40.36 -33.72
N THR A 9 3.79 40.35 -34.77
CA THR A 9 2.51 39.61 -34.78
C THR A 9 2.60 38.19 -35.33
N ARG A 10 3.80 37.75 -35.75
CA ARG A 10 4.09 36.35 -36.11
C ARG A 10 4.38 35.44 -34.91
N ILE A 11 4.15 35.92 -33.68
CA ILE A 11 4.21 35.08 -32.48
C ILE A 11 2.91 34.24 -32.43
N LEU A 12 2.98 33.09 -33.10
CA LEU A 12 2.17 31.87 -32.95
C LEU A 12 0.75 32.09 -32.42
N LYS A 13 -0.20 32.29 -33.35
CA LYS A 13 -1.62 32.04 -33.10
C LYS A 13 -1.81 30.53 -32.93
N ILE A 14 -1.51 30.00 -31.73
CA ILE A 14 -1.70 28.58 -31.41
C ILE A 14 -3.19 28.27 -31.57
N ASN A 15 -3.53 27.56 -32.65
CA ASN A 15 -4.88 27.04 -32.84
C ASN A 15 -5.26 26.22 -31.60
N LYS A 16 -6.49 26.40 -31.08
CA LYS A 16 -7.02 25.66 -29.93
C LYS A 16 -6.81 24.14 -30.03
N TRP A 17 -6.78 23.59 -31.24
CA TRP A 17 -6.48 22.18 -31.50
C TRP A 17 -5.02 21.79 -31.21
N HIS A 18 -4.05 22.67 -31.45
CA HIS A 18 -2.65 22.44 -31.06
C HIS A 18 -2.45 22.54 -29.55
N ALA A 19 -3.14 23.48 -28.88
CA ALA A 19 -3.12 23.55 -27.42
C ALA A 19 -3.71 22.29 -26.77
N LEU A 20 -4.84 21.79 -27.29
CA LEU A 20 -5.44 20.53 -26.85
C LEU A 20 -4.51 19.34 -27.09
N ALA A 21 -3.89 19.26 -28.28
CA ALA A 21 -2.95 18.19 -28.60
C ALA A 21 -1.73 18.20 -27.65
N ALA A 22 -1.19 19.39 -27.33
CA ALA A 22 -0.09 19.52 -26.38
C ALA A 22 -0.47 19.05 -24.97
N VAL A 23 -1.69 19.36 -24.50
CA VAL A 23 -2.20 18.87 -23.20
C VAL A 23 -2.32 17.35 -23.21
N LEU A 24 -2.88 16.75 -24.27
CA LEU A 24 -3.06 15.30 -24.37
C LEU A 24 -1.72 14.55 -24.44
N VAL A 25 -0.73 15.09 -25.15
CA VAL A 25 0.63 14.51 -25.24
C VAL A 25 1.33 14.47 -23.89
N ILE A 26 1.00 15.37 -22.97
CA ILE A 26 1.52 15.37 -21.60
C ILE A 26 0.65 14.49 -20.69
N TYR A 27 -0.67 14.61 -20.82
CA TYR A 27 -1.63 13.93 -19.94
C TYR A 27 -1.65 12.42 -20.15
N ILE A 28 -1.58 11.93 -21.40
CA ILE A 28 -1.67 10.50 -21.70
C ILE A 28 -0.50 9.71 -21.09
N PRO A 29 0.79 10.11 -21.26
CA PRO A 29 1.90 9.43 -20.61
C PRO A 29 1.82 9.49 -19.08
N ILE A 30 1.38 10.61 -18.50
CA ILE A 30 1.21 10.75 -17.06
C ILE A 30 0.12 9.80 -16.56
N GLY A 31 -1.03 9.75 -17.23
CA GLY A 31 -2.12 8.83 -16.88
C GLY A 31 -1.67 7.37 -16.94
N LEU A 32 -0.99 6.98 -18.03
CA LEU A 32 -0.45 5.62 -18.17
C LEU A 32 0.60 5.30 -17.09
N TYR A 33 1.47 6.24 -16.74
CA TYR A 33 2.45 6.08 -15.67
C TYR A 33 1.77 5.92 -14.30
N LEU A 34 0.76 6.75 -14.01
CA LEU A 34 -0.01 6.65 -12.77
C LEU A 34 -0.79 5.33 -12.67
N ASP A 35 -1.31 4.80 -13.79
CA ASP A 35 -1.96 3.49 -13.85
C ASP A 35 -0.97 2.32 -13.64
N THR A 36 0.32 2.52 -13.89
CA THR A 36 1.36 1.52 -13.58
C THR A 36 1.79 1.52 -12.11
N LEU A 37 1.40 2.53 -11.33
CA LEU A 37 1.69 2.53 -9.90
C LEU A 37 0.86 1.42 -9.25
N PRO A 38 1.49 0.51 -8.50
CA PRO A 38 0.73 -0.48 -7.75
C PRO A 38 -0.23 0.27 -6.82
N PRO A 39 -1.49 -0.18 -6.69
CA PRO A 39 -2.37 0.33 -5.65
C PRO A 39 -1.60 0.26 -4.33
N THR A 40 -1.44 1.39 -3.64
CA THR A 40 -0.86 1.40 -2.30
C THR A 40 -1.84 0.67 -1.40
N ASP A 41 -1.53 -0.59 -1.13
CA ASP A 41 -2.32 -1.39 -0.21
C ASP A 41 -1.94 -0.95 1.21
N PRO A 42 -2.83 -0.24 1.94
CA PRO A 42 -2.51 0.32 3.25
C PRO A 42 -2.21 -0.75 4.30
N THR A 43 -2.48 -2.02 3.98
CA THR A 43 -2.17 -3.16 4.84
C THR A 43 -0.70 -3.58 4.75
N ILE A 44 0.01 -3.20 3.68
CA ILE A 44 1.43 -3.53 3.51
C ILE A 44 2.28 -2.65 4.44
N MET A 45 3.16 -3.30 5.19
CA MET A 45 4.14 -2.62 6.01
C MET A 45 5.40 -2.35 5.21
N TYR A 46 5.79 -1.08 5.14
CA TYR A 46 7.00 -0.65 4.44
C TYR A 46 8.09 -0.34 5.46
N GLY A 47 9.26 -0.92 5.25
CA GLY A 47 10.45 -0.62 6.04
C GLY A 47 10.97 0.81 5.84
N PRO A 48 11.98 1.22 6.61
CA PRO A 48 12.75 0.36 7.51
C PRO A 48 11.99 -0.01 8.80
N PHE A 49 12.05 -1.28 9.16
CA PHE A 49 11.64 -1.78 10.47
C PHE A 49 12.73 -1.47 11.49
N GLU A 50 12.34 -0.96 12.65
CA GLU A 50 13.30 -0.55 13.68
C GLU A 50 13.72 -1.77 14.50
N TYR A 51 15.02 -1.93 14.70
CA TYR A 51 15.55 -3.00 15.53
C TYR A 51 15.20 -2.73 17.01
N TYR A 52 14.61 -3.72 17.69
CA TYR A 52 14.21 -3.59 19.09
C TYR A 52 15.10 -4.41 20.03
N GLY A 53 15.49 -5.62 19.62
CA GLY A 53 16.42 -6.48 20.38
C GLY A 53 16.25 -7.96 20.09
N GLY A 54 17.36 -8.71 20.02
CA GLY A 54 17.33 -10.14 19.67
C GLY A 54 16.74 -10.34 18.28
N TYR A 55 15.68 -11.13 18.16
CA TYR A 55 14.89 -11.30 16.94
C TYR A 55 13.72 -10.31 16.79
N ALA A 56 13.54 -9.40 17.75
CA ALA A 56 12.43 -8.45 17.77
C ALA A 56 12.73 -7.18 16.96
N TRP A 57 11.74 -6.81 16.17
CA TRP A 57 11.64 -5.58 15.40
C TRP A 57 10.37 -4.85 15.78
N ARG A 58 10.38 -3.51 15.70
CA ARG A 58 9.18 -2.70 15.93
C ARG A 58 8.80 -1.87 14.71
N TYR A 59 7.50 -1.67 14.57
CA TYR A 59 6.89 -0.88 13.52
C TYR A 59 5.66 -0.15 14.04
N GLN A 60 5.35 1.02 13.48
CA GLN A 60 4.12 1.74 13.79
C GLN A 60 3.15 1.58 12.62
N PRO A 61 2.27 0.56 12.63
CA PRO A 61 1.40 0.31 11.49
C PRO A 61 0.22 1.29 11.47
N SER A 62 -0.09 1.79 10.28
CA SER A 62 -1.27 2.63 10.05
C SER A 62 -2.52 1.77 9.76
N VAL A 63 -2.92 0.92 10.71
CA VAL A 63 -4.10 0.06 10.54
C VAL A 63 -5.34 0.77 11.08
N SER A 64 -6.28 1.08 10.19
CA SER A 64 -7.54 1.73 10.58
C SER A 64 -8.34 0.84 11.54
N ARG A 65 -8.84 1.43 12.63
CA ARG A 65 -9.71 0.78 13.63
C ARG A 65 -9.07 -0.39 14.39
N ALA A 66 -7.77 -0.66 14.22
CA ALA A 66 -7.08 -1.64 15.04
C ALA A 66 -7.03 -1.16 16.49
N ILE A 67 -7.32 -2.07 17.42
CA ILE A 67 -7.20 -1.83 18.85
C ILE A 67 -5.94 -2.54 19.32
N ALA A 68 -5.06 -1.84 20.00
CA ALA A 68 -3.83 -2.43 20.54
C ALA A 68 -4.09 -3.01 21.94
N ASP A 69 -3.36 -4.04 22.32
CA ASP A 69 -3.37 -4.56 23.69
C ASP A 69 -2.95 -3.48 24.69
N THR A 70 -3.53 -3.53 25.89
CA THR A 70 -3.12 -2.68 27.02
C THR A 70 -2.85 -3.55 28.24
N ALA A 71 -2.28 -2.96 29.30
CA ALA A 71 -2.09 -3.67 30.56
C ALA A 71 -3.41 -4.19 31.17
N GLU A 72 -4.52 -3.47 30.97
CA GLU A 72 -5.85 -3.85 31.46
C GLU A 72 -6.56 -4.86 30.55
N ALA A 73 -6.17 -4.91 29.27
CA ALA A 73 -6.77 -5.76 28.25
C ALA A 73 -5.68 -6.35 27.33
N PRO A 74 -4.93 -7.38 27.80
CA PRO A 74 -3.73 -7.88 27.12
C PRO A 74 -4.01 -8.74 25.88
N HIS A 75 -5.29 -8.99 25.55
CA HIS A 75 -5.72 -9.82 24.43
C HIS A 75 -6.87 -9.18 23.63
N GLN A 76 -6.97 -7.85 23.64
CA GLN A 76 -8.05 -7.15 22.92
C GLN A 76 -7.72 -6.91 21.45
N SER A 77 -6.44 -6.89 21.10
CA SER A 77 -6.01 -6.80 19.71
C SER A 77 -6.51 -7.98 18.91
N ARG A 78 -6.97 -7.71 17.70
CA ARG A 78 -7.33 -8.74 16.71
C ARG A 78 -6.41 -8.67 15.49
N LEU A 79 -5.32 -7.93 15.60
CA LEU A 79 -4.40 -7.69 14.51
C LEU A 79 -3.86 -9.03 13.99
N GLU A 80 -4.05 -9.27 12.69
CA GLU A 80 -3.42 -10.38 11.98
C GLU A 80 -2.19 -9.87 11.24
N LEU A 81 -1.07 -10.57 11.45
CA LEU A 81 0.20 -10.30 10.79
C LEU A 81 0.51 -11.43 9.82
N THR A 82 0.90 -11.09 8.59
CA THR A 82 1.34 -12.07 7.59
C THR A 82 2.71 -11.71 7.01
N GLU A 83 3.45 -12.74 6.63
CA GLU A 83 4.73 -12.71 5.91
C GLU A 83 4.56 -13.51 4.62
N ASP A 84 4.70 -12.86 3.46
CA ASP A 84 4.42 -13.42 2.13
C ASP A 84 3.03 -14.10 2.05
N GLY A 85 2.05 -13.52 2.74
CA GLY A 85 0.68 -14.03 2.82
C GLY A 85 0.49 -15.22 3.76
N ARG A 86 1.53 -15.69 4.45
CA ARG A 86 1.43 -16.71 5.50
C ARG A 86 1.27 -16.04 6.87
N PRO A 87 0.35 -16.52 7.73
CA PRO A 87 0.18 -15.94 9.06
C PRO A 87 1.44 -16.11 9.90
N LEU A 88 1.85 -15.03 10.55
CA LEU A 88 2.83 -15.05 11.63
C LEU A 88 2.10 -15.24 12.97
N GLY A 89 2.78 -15.86 13.92
CA GLY A 89 2.32 -16.01 15.29
C GLY A 89 3.29 -16.86 16.13
N PRO A 90 2.98 -17.10 17.41
CA PRO A 90 1.80 -16.65 18.16
C PRO A 90 1.64 -15.12 18.29
N ALA A 91 0.40 -14.67 18.46
CA ALA A 91 0.05 -13.27 18.78
C ALA A 91 0.09 -13.02 20.30
N HIS A 92 0.07 -11.75 20.72
CA HIS A 92 0.07 -11.31 22.12
C HIS A 92 1.29 -11.78 22.93
N CYS A 93 2.43 -11.97 22.27
CA CYS A 93 3.65 -12.41 22.95
C CYS A 93 4.28 -11.31 23.80
N ALA A 94 4.98 -11.72 24.86
CA ALA A 94 5.83 -10.81 25.61
C ALA A 94 7.10 -10.45 24.81
N ASP A 95 7.68 -9.27 25.05
CA ASP A 95 8.87 -8.80 24.32
C ASP A 95 10.05 -9.79 24.39
N ILE A 96 10.23 -10.40 25.56
CA ILE A 96 11.28 -11.39 25.79
C ILE A 96 11.08 -12.61 24.89
N GLU A 97 9.85 -13.07 24.69
CA GLU A 97 9.58 -14.21 23.80
C GLU A 97 9.83 -13.85 22.33
N ILE A 98 9.49 -12.63 21.92
CA ILE A 98 9.74 -12.15 20.55
C ILE A 98 11.25 -12.01 20.32
N GLY A 99 11.98 -11.49 21.30
CA GLY A 99 13.42 -11.28 21.22
C GLY A 99 14.25 -12.56 21.29
N ASP A 100 13.95 -13.46 22.24
CA ASP A 100 14.77 -14.63 22.53
C ASP A 100 14.41 -15.83 21.65
N ILE A 101 13.12 -16.00 21.33
CA ILE A 101 12.62 -17.14 20.55
C ILE A 101 12.34 -16.70 19.12
N GLY A 102 11.61 -15.59 18.95
CA GLY A 102 11.16 -15.12 17.65
C GLY A 102 10.20 -16.10 16.97
N HIS A 103 10.52 -16.50 15.72
CA HIS A 103 9.75 -17.45 14.90
C HIS A 103 8.33 -17.00 14.57
N GLY A 104 8.16 -15.74 14.18
CA GLY A 104 6.87 -15.18 13.81
C GLY A 104 6.04 -14.66 14.99
N ARG A 105 6.55 -14.73 16.23
CA ARG A 105 5.89 -14.14 17.39
C ARG A 105 5.72 -12.64 17.21
N PHE A 106 4.57 -12.14 17.64
CA PHE A 106 4.28 -10.71 17.59
C PHE A 106 3.35 -10.25 18.71
N SER A 107 3.32 -8.93 18.92
CA SER A 107 2.44 -8.24 19.85
C SER A 107 2.12 -6.85 19.32
N TYR A 108 0.85 -6.50 19.27
CA TYR A 108 0.39 -5.16 18.91
C TYR A 108 -0.20 -4.51 20.14
N ARG A 109 0.58 -3.62 20.77
CA ARG A 109 0.24 -3.09 22.09
C ARG A 109 0.45 -1.59 22.19
N LYS A 110 -0.23 -1.01 23.17
CA LYS A 110 -0.12 0.39 23.57
C LYS A 110 0.60 0.45 24.92
N ASP A 111 1.81 0.97 24.88
CA ASP A 111 2.50 1.47 26.07
C ASP A 111 2.31 3.01 26.09
N ASP A 112 3.40 3.79 25.99
CA ASP A 112 3.32 5.24 25.75
C ASP A 112 2.80 5.57 24.34
N TRP A 113 3.10 4.69 23.39
CA TRP A 113 2.69 4.75 21.99
C TRP A 113 2.23 3.37 21.52
N VAL A 114 1.58 3.33 20.36
CA VAL A 114 1.09 2.10 19.76
C VAL A 114 2.12 1.56 18.78
N PHE A 115 2.66 0.37 19.07
CA PHE A 115 3.63 -0.31 18.22
C PHE A 115 3.24 -1.76 17.99
N LEU A 116 3.61 -2.25 16.81
CA LEU A 116 3.71 -3.68 16.51
C LEU A 116 5.15 -4.12 16.76
N TYR A 117 5.32 -5.07 17.68
CA TYR A 117 6.54 -5.80 17.90
C TYR A 117 6.42 -7.15 17.22
N PHE A 118 7.41 -7.56 16.43
CA PHE A 118 7.35 -8.83 15.73
C PHE A 118 8.74 -9.40 15.44
N SER A 119 8.77 -10.69 15.13
CA SER A 119 9.90 -11.41 14.56
C SER A 119 9.48 -12.03 13.23
N THR A 120 10.42 -12.28 12.33
CA THR A 120 10.16 -13.00 11.08
C THR A 120 10.03 -14.50 11.34
N SER A 121 9.45 -15.25 10.40
CA SER A 121 9.18 -16.69 10.60
C SER A 121 10.43 -17.54 10.85
N ASP A 122 11.56 -17.12 10.29
CA ASP A 122 12.88 -17.76 10.37
C ASP A 122 13.94 -16.88 11.04
N ASN A 123 13.52 -15.83 11.75
CA ASN A 123 14.37 -14.88 12.45
C ASN A 123 15.37 -14.10 11.57
N SER A 124 15.19 -14.13 10.24
CA SER A 124 15.94 -13.29 9.31
C SER A 124 15.58 -11.80 9.46
N ASN A 125 16.48 -10.91 9.06
CA ASN A 125 16.25 -9.46 9.13
C ASN A 125 15.15 -9.04 8.11
N PRO A 126 14.02 -8.45 8.57
CA PRO A 126 12.90 -8.07 7.71
C PRO A 126 13.22 -6.94 6.74
N ASN A 127 14.28 -6.17 6.98
CA ASN A 127 14.74 -5.11 6.08
C ASN A 127 15.54 -5.64 4.89
N THR A 128 16.05 -6.88 4.95
CA THR A 128 16.94 -7.43 3.91
C THR A 128 16.46 -8.75 3.32
N ASN A 129 15.45 -9.40 3.92
CA ASN A 129 14.99 -10.71 3.46
C ASN A 129 14.05 -10.67 2.25
N GLY A 130 13.63 -9.48 1.80
CA GLY A 130 12.84 -9.29 0.58
C GLY A 130 11.39 -9.75 0.67
N ARG A 131 10.88 -10.04 1.88
CA ARG A 131 9.51 -10.51 2.11
C ARG A 131 8.52 -9.36 2.24
N ILE A 132 7.26 -9.63 1.93
CA ILE A 132 6.17 -8.67 2.07
C ILE A 132 5.42 -8.94 3.37
N TYR A 133 5.36 -7.94 4.24
CA TYR A 133 4.63 -8.02 5.49
C TYR A 133 3.32 -7.26 5.41
N ARG A 134 2.25 -7.81 5.98
CA ARG A 134 0.95 -7.13 6.07
C ARG A 134 0.37 -7.23 7.46
N ALA A 135 -0.14 -6.12 7.96
CA ALA A 135 -0.87 -6.02 9.21
C ALA A 135 -2.31 -5.60 8.92
N VAL A 136 -3.27 -6.40 9.36
CA VAL A 136 -4.70 -6.16 9.12
C VAL A 136 -5.50 -6.31 10.40
N GLU A 137 -6.51 -5.45 10.57
CA GLU A 137 -7.57 -5.66 11.54
C GLU A 137 -8.71 -6.36 10.78
N PRO A 138 -9.00 -7.65 11.02
CA PRO A 138 -9.97 -8.41 10.24
C PRO A 138 -11.39 -7.84 10.35
N ALA A 139 -11.71 -7.14 11.44
CA ALA A 139 -12.98 -6.45 11.62
C ALA A 139 -13.00 -5.02 11.02
N ALA A 140 -11.87 -4.52 10.50
CA ALA A 140 -11.82 -3.21 9.87
C ALA A 140 -12.43 -3.31 8.46
N VAL A 141 -13.64 -2.78 8.33
CA VAL A 141 -14.21 -2.44 7.01
C VAL A 141 -13.26 -1.40 6.40
N ASP A 142 -12.57 -1.75 5.30
CA ASP A 142 -11.75 -0.78 4.57
C ASP A 142 -12.67 0.38 4.16
N PRO A 143 -12.46 1.61 4.69
CA PRO A 143 -13.34 2.74 4.42
C PRO A 143 -13.31 3.17 2.95
N PHE A 144 -12.30 2.71 2.20
CA PHE A 144 -12.16 2.86 0.78
C PHE A 144 -12.62 1.62 0.00
N GLN A 145 -13.18 0.56 0.62
CA GLN A 145 -13.78 -0.56 -0.12
C GLN A 145 -14.84 -0.08 -1.12
N SER A 146 -15.61 0.94 -0.75
CA SER A 146 -16.62 1.55 -1.63
C SER A 146 -16.00 2.36 -2.78
N ILE A 147 -14.76 2.82 -2.62
CA ILE A 147 -14.01 3.60 -3.61
C ILE A 147 -13.10 2.71 -4.47
N ARG A 148 -12.64 1.58 -3.94
CA ARG A 148 -12.04 0.49 -4.72
C ARG A 148 -13.13 -0.07 -5.61
N ILE A 149 -13.27 0.51 -6.80
CA ILE A 149 -14.02 -0.11 -7.88
C ILE A 149 -13.38 -1.50 -8.04
N PRO A 150 -14.09 -2.62 -7.75
CA PRO A 150 -13.55 -3.93 -8.06
C PRO A 150 -13.13 -3.89 -9.53
N PRO A 151 -12.02 -4.51 -9.95
CA PRO A 151 -11.60 -4.45 -11.34
C PRO A 151 -12.79 -4.87 -12.19
N ARG A 152 -13.46 -3.89 -12.82
CA ARG A 152 -14.52 -4.20 -13.78
C ARG A 152 -13.76 -5.02 -14.80
N LYS A 153 -14.16 -6.28 -14.99
CA LYS A 153 -13.73 -7.03 -16.17
C LYS A 153 -13.77 -6.02 -17.32
N PRO A 154 -12.63 -5.75 -18.00
CA PRO A 154 -12.61 -4.77 -19.06
C PRO A 154 -13.80 -5.06 -19.96
N TRP A 155 -14.57 -4.04 -20.35
CA TRP A 155 -15.79 -4.22 -21.16
C TRP A 155 -15.55 -5.10 -22.41
N ILE A 156 -14.30 -5.15 -22.88
CA ILE A 156 -13.77 -6.05 -23.90
C ILE A 156 -14.01 -7.54 -23.59
N PHE A 157 -13.91 -8.01 -22.34
CA PHE A 157 -14.17 -9.40 -21.99
C PHE A 157 -15.67 -9.75 -22.10
N TRP A 158 -16.57 -8.83 -21.74
CA TRP A 158 -18.01 -9.02 -21.96
C TRP A 158 -18.36 -9.06 -23.46
N LEU A 159 -17.68 -8.26 -24.28
CA LEU A 159 -17.87 -8.23 -25.73
C LEU A 159 -17.37 -9.52 -26.39
N LEU A 160 -16.19 -10.02 -26.00
CA LEU A 160 -15.63 -11.26 -26.53
C LEU A 160 -16.47 -12.49 -26.17
N GLU A 161 -17.00 -12.56 -24.95
CA GLU A 161 -17.87 -13.65 -24.50
C GLU A 161 -19.18 -13.72 -25.33
N LYS A 162 -19.73 -12.56 -25.75
CA LYS A 162 -20.90 -12.51 -26.64
C LYS A 162 -20.60 -12.88 -28.09
N ILE A 163 -19.40 -12.61 -28.58
CA ILE A 163 -19.02 -12.89 -29.97
C ILE A 163 -18.69 -14.39 -30.17
N TYR A 164 -18.02 -15.02 -29.20
CA TYR A 164 -17.60 -16.42 -29.30
C TYR A 164 -18.71 -17.46 -29.05
N PHE A 165 -19.81 -17.08 -28.39
CA PHE A 165 -20.94 -17.99 -28.12
C PHE A 165 -22.08 -17.92 -29.16
N HIS A 166 -21.89 -17.20 -30.28
CA HIS A 166 -22.89 -17.09 -31.37
C HIS A 166 -22.36 -17.58 -32.73
N SER A 167 -21.31 -18.40 -32.74
CA SER A 167 -20.79 -19.11 -33.91
C SER A 167 -20.97 -20.61 -33.78
#